data_AF-A0A9D6SJA7-F1
#
_entry.id   AF-A0A9D6SJA7-F1
#
_cell.length_a   1.000
_cell.length_b   1.000
_cell.length_c   1.000
_cell.angle_alpha   90.00
_cell.angle_beta   90.00
_cell.angle_gamma   90.00
#
_symmetry.space_group_name_H-M   'P 1'
#
loop_
_entity.id
_entity.type
_entity.pdbx_description
1 polymer ?
#
loop_
_entity_poly.entity_id
_entity_poly.type
_entity_poly.pdbx_seq_one_letter_code
_entity_poly.pdbx_strand_id
1 'polypeptide(L)' 'MCHGADGRSRTNIGRGMYPPAMDLTSPHVQKWSDADLFWIIQNGIRLTGMPSWKAIISDEDTWKLVRFT' A
#
# COMPACT_ATOMS: atom_id res chain seq x y z
N MET A 1 -2.32 9.65 -2.18
CA MET A 1 -3.70 9.53 -2.71
C MET A 1 -4.61 8.72 -1.79
N CYS A 2 -4.34 7.46 -1.43
CA CYS A 2 -5.10 6.77 -0.35
C CYS A 2 -4.33 6.77 0.98
N HIS A 3 -3.06 6.35 0.93
CA HIS A 3 -2.19 6.25 2.11
C HIS A 3 -1.58 7.57 2.60
N GLY A 4 -1.91 8.70 1.98
CA GLY A 4 -1.26 9.99 2.26
C GLY A 4 0.18 10.05 1.70
N ALA A 5 0.75 11.25 1.68
CA ALA A 5 2.16 11.44 1.33
C ALA A 5 3.10 11.11 2.51
N ASP A 6 2.53 10.97 3.71
CA ASP A 6 3.22 10.60 4.95
C ASP A 6 3.00 9.12 5.33
N GLY A 7 2.32 8.34 4.48
CA GLY A 7 2.03 6.92 4.69
C GLY A 7 0.97 6.62 5.75
N ARG A 8 0.43 7.63 6.45
CA ARG A 8 -0.42 7.45 7.63
C ARG A 8 -1.91 7.27 7.34
N SER A 9 -2.31 7.24 6.07
CA SER A 9 -3.71 7.07 5.63
C SER A 9 -4.70 8.08 6.22
N ARG A 10 -4.22 9.27 6.62
CA ARG A 10 -5.06 10.35 7.18
C ARG A 10 -5.85 11.14 6.13
N THR A 11 -5.94 10.61 4.90
CA THR A 11 -6.66 11.24 3.80
C THR A 11 -8.16 10.94 3.89
N ASN A 12 -9.00 11.84 3.36
CA ASN A 12 -10.45 11.59 3.29
C ASN A 12 -10.77 10.36 2.43
N ILE A 13 -10.01 10.15 1.35
CA ILE A 13 -10.15 8.97 0.47
C ILE A 13 -9.83 7.69 1.25
N GLY A 14 -8.66 7.62 1.88
CA GLY A 14 -8.22 6.43 2.63
C GLY A 14 -9.16 6.06 3.78
N ARG A 15 -9.69 7.06 4.50
CA ARG A 15 -10.68 6.85 5.57
C ARG A 15 -12.07 6.45 5.06
N GLY A 16 -12.42 6.85 3.84
CA GLY A 16 -13.71 6.54 3.22
C GLY A 16 -13.79 5.15 2.54
N MET A 17 -12.66 4.44 2.42
CA MET A 17 -12.62 3.09 1.89
C MET A 17 -13.11 2.04 2.91
N TYR A 18 -13.60 0.90 2.42
CA TYR A 18 -13.95 -0.24 3.26
C TYR A 18 -13.25 -1.52 2.76
N PRO A 19 -12.33 -2.10 3.56
CA PRO A 19 -11.76 -1.53 4.78
C PRO A 19 -10.99 -0.22 4.52
N PRO A 20 -10.77 0.64 5.54
CA PRO A 20 -9.96 1.84 5.40
C PRO A 20 -8.53 1.52 4.93
N ALA A 21 -7.91 2.45 4.21
CA ALA A 21 -6.51 2.33 3.83
C ALA A 21 -5.63 2.18 5.09
N MET A 22 -4.70 1.22 5.07
CA MET A 22 -3.83 0.94 6.22
C MET A 22 -2.81 2.06 6.46
N ASP A 23 -2.51 2.37 7.71
CA ASP A 23 -1.34 3.19 8.06
C ASP A 23 -0.07 2.37 7.82
N LEU A 24 0.72 2.78 6.83
CA LEU A 24 1.95 2.11 6.42
C LEU A 24 3.02 2.18 7.51
N THR A 25 2.96 3.21 8.35
CA THR A 25 3.88 3.41 9.48
C THR A 25 3.49 2.61 10.73
N SER A 26 2.35 1.91 10.69
CA SER A 26 1.86 1.15 11.84
C SER A 26 2.75 -0.07 12.15
N PRO A 27 2.89 -0.47 13.44
CA PRO A 27 3.61 -1.69 13.80
C PRO A 27 3.03 -2.98 13.21
N HIS A 28 1.81 -2.94 12.66
CA HIS A 28 1.21 -4.08 11.96
C HIS A 28 1.79 -4.23 10.55
N VAL A 29 1.82 -3.14 9.77
CA VAL A 29 2.36 -3.14 8.40
C VAL A 29 3.88 -3.30 8.42
N GLN A 30 4.56 -2.65 9.36
CA GLN A 30 6.02 -2.69 9.49
C GLN A 30 6.58 -4.07 9.92
N LYS A 31 5.72 -5.05 10.23
CA LYS A 31 6.12 -6.45 10.48
C LYS A 31 6.22 -7.27 9.20
N TRP A 32 5.62 -6.80 8.11
CA TRP A 32 5.66 -7.51 6.84
C TRP A 32 7.05 -7.40 6.23
N SER A 33 7.47 -8.45 5.53
CA SER A 33 8.74 -8.40 4.80
C SER A 33 8.62 -7.50 3.57
N ASP A 34 9.76 -6.99 3.10
CA ASP A 34 9.84 -6.26 1.83
C ASP A 34 9.23 -7.05 0.66
N ALA A 35 9.36 -8.39 0.68
CA ALA A 35 8.76 -9.28 -0.32
C ALA A 35 7.23 -9.37 -0.21
N ASP A 36 6.69 -9.38 1.01
CA ASP A 36 5.23 -9.36 1.23
C ASP A 36 4.64 -8.04 0.73
N LEU A 37 5.30 -6.92 1.05
CA LEU A 37 4.91 -5.59 0.58
C LEU A 37 4.95 -5.49 -0.94
N PHE A 38 6.03 -5.98 -1.56
CA PHE A 38 6.15 -6.07 -3.01
C PHE A 38 4.98 -6.85 -3.62
N TRP A 39 4.68 -8.03 -3.07
CA TRP A 39 3.60 -8.87 -3.57
C TRP A 39 2.24 -8.18 -3.43
N ILE A 40 1.98 -7.53 -2.30
CA ILE A 40 0.75 -6.78 -2.04
C ILE A 40 0.58 -5.62 -3.03
N ILE A 41 1.65 -4.86 -3.32
CA ILE A 41 1.59 -3.76 -4.29
C ILE A 41 1.32 -4.30 -5.70
N GLN A 42 2.02 -5.36 -6.12
CA GLN A 42 1.84 -5.92 -7.45
C GLN A 42 0.47 -6.58 -7.64
N ASN A 43 -0.08 -7.25 -6.62
CA ASN A 43 -1.30 -8.06 -6.78
C ASN A 43 -2.56 -7.39 -6.23
N GLY A 44 -2.43 -6.38 -5.37
CA GLY A 44 -3.54 -5.78 -4.65
C GLY A 44 -4.13 -6.72 -3.61
N ILE A 45 -5.23 -6.30 -2.98
CA ILE A 45 -5.95 -7.10 -1.98
C ILE A 45 -7.40 -7.22 -2.41
N ARG A 46 -7.85 -8.46 -2.63
CA ARG A 46 -9.21 -8.76 -3.09
C ARG A 46 -10.24 -8.23 -2.09
N LEU A 47 -11.36 -7.69 -2.62
CA LEU A 47 -12.45 -7.11 -1.83
C LEU A 47 -12.05 -5.89 -0.99
N THR A 48 -11.04 -5.14 -1.43
CA THR A 48 -10.63 -3.86 -0.83
C THR A 48 -10.47 -2.78 -1.89
N GLY A 49 -10.23 -1.54 -1.46
CA GLY A 49 -9.85 -0.44 -2.36
C GLY A 49 -8.41 -0.49 -2.88
N MET A 50 -7.64 -1.56 -2.62
CA MET A 50 -6.25 -1.71 -3.05
C MET A 50 -6.14 -2.55 -4.34
N PRO A 51 -6.00 -1.90 -5.52
CA PRO A 51 -5.89 -2.61 -6.80
C PRO A 51 -4.49 -3.23 -6.98
N SER A 52 -4.37 -4.11 -7.98
CA SER A 52 -3.09 -4.53 -8.52
C SER A 52 -2.43 -3.38 -9.29
N TRP A 53 -1.15 -3.13 -9.02
CA TRP A 53 -0.37 -2.13 -9.75
C TRP A 53 0.54 -2.72 -10.82
N LYS A 54 0.62 -4.05 -10.93
CA LYS A 54 1.51 -4.77 -11.85
C LYS A 54 1.43 -4.33 -13.31
N ALA A 55 0.26 -3.88 -13.77
CA ALA A 55 0.07 -3.42 -15.15
C ALA A 55 0.48 -1.94 -15.38
N ILE A 56 0.78 -1.20 -14.31
CA ILE A 56 0.97 0.25 -14.32
C ILE A 56 2.39 0.63 -13.89
N ILE A 57 2.98 -0.10 -12.92
CA ILE A 57 4.32 0.18 -12.39
C ILE A 57 5.28 -0.98 -12.67
N SER A 58 6.54 -0.63 -12.90
CA SER A 58 7.61 -1.62 -13.07
C SER A 58 7.96 -2.30 -11.74
N ASP A 59 8.58 -3.47 -11.80
CA ASP A 59 9.11 -4.13 -10.60
C ASP A 59 10.15 -3.25 -9.89
N GLU A 60 10.98 -2.52 -10.64
CA GLU A 60 11.98 -1.60 -10.08
C GLU A 60 11.32 -0.45 -9.30
N ASP A 61 10.29 0.16 -9.86
CA ASP A 61 9.56 1.24 -9.17
C ASP A 61 8.73 0.70 -7.99
N THR A 62 8.27 -0.55 -8.07
CA THR A 62 7.64 -1.22 -6.93
C THR A 62 8.62 -1.36 -5.77
N TRP A 63 9.86 -1.76 -6.03
CA TRP A 63 10.89 -1.82 -4.99
C TRP A 63 11.19 -0.45 -4.38
N LYS A 64 11.15 0.63 -5.17
CA LYS A 64 11.28 2.01 -4.64
C LYS A 64 10.13 2.35 -3.68
N LEU A 65 8.90 1.91 -4.00
CA LEU A 65 7.74 2.09 -3.12
C LEU A 65 7.87 1.28 -1.84
N VAL A 66 8.30 0.01 -1.91
CA VAL A 66 8.52 -0.83 -0.72
C VAL A 66 9.46 -0.14 0.27
N ARG A 67 10.54 0.47 -0.21
CA ARG A 67 11.50 1.20 0.65
C ARG A 67 10.94 2.48 1.29
N PHE A 68 9.86 3.01 0.75
CA PHE A 68 9.14 4.15 1.32
C PHE A 68 8.09 3.73 2.37
N THR A 69 7.68 2.46 2.36
CA THR A 69 6.50 1.95 3.08
C THR A 69 6.75 1.75 4.56
#